data_AF-K1SID6-F1
#
_entry.id   AF-K1SID6-F1
#
_cell.length_a   1.000
_cell.length_b   1.000
_cell.length_c   1.000
_cell.angle_alpha   90.00
_cell.angle_beta   90.00
_cell.angle_gamma   90.00
#
_symmetry.space_group_name_H-M   'P 1'
#
loop_
_entity.id
_entity.type
_entity.pdbx_description
1 polymer ?
#
loop_
_entity_poly.entity_id
_entity_poly.type
_entity_poly.pdbx_seq_one_letter_code
_entity_poly.pdbx_strand_id
1 'polypeptide(L)'
;MAGIEQWFQFESKDDKEANRKKYFQKMFPYGEEQKTADEKMLMTYMTDRIPMTEKLYQFLLVKEILMADAVSDEEKTEKLASWYNSKLLKQWSEKDRYVIMAIAEMDKNRKTSSEIFEEADVSAAEEKFKNIP
;
A
#
# COMPACT_ATOMS: atom_id res chain seq x y z
N MET A 1 0.52 18.07 -31.79
CA MET A 1 1.32 17.01 -32.43
C MET A 1 2.21 16.39 -31.36
N ALA A 2 1.78 15.28 -30.75
CA ALA A 2 2.64 14.54 -29.84
C ALA A 2 3.55 13.65 -30.71
N GLY A 3 4.81 14.08 -30.87
CA GLY A 3 5.79 13.41 -31.71
C GLY A 3 6.19 12.05 -31.15
N ILE A 4 6.68 11.19 -32.03
CA ILE A 4 7.23 9.84 -31.81
C ILE A 4 8.33 9.83 -30.71
N GLU A 5 8.83 11.00 -30.30
CA GLU A 5 9.78 11.23 -29.22
C GLU A 5 9.31 10.73 -27.83
N GLN A 6 8.01 10.61 -27.58
CA GLN A 6 7.49 9.99 -26.34
C GLN A 6 7.61 8.47 -26.30
N TRP A 7 7.89 7.80 -27.42
CA TRP A 7 7.88 6.33 -27.50
C TRP A 7 9.20 5.66 -27.05
N PHE A 8 10.26 6.45 -26.86
CA PHE A 8 11.58 5.95 -26.46
C PHE A 8 12.17 6.74 -25.29
N GLN A 9 11.43 6.82 -24.19
CA GLN A 9 12.02 7.26 -22.92
C GLN A 9 12.93 6.15 -22.38
N PHE A 10 14.19 6.16 -22.82
CA PHE A 10 15.22 5.29 -22.29
C PHE A 10 15.66 5.80 -20.91
N GLU A 11 15.11 5.21 -19.86
CA GLU A 11 15.72 5.34 -18.53
C GLU A 11 17.05 4.58 -18.50
N SER A 12 18.10 5.21 -17.99
CA SER A 12 19.38 4.55 -17.75
C SER A 12 19.24 3.42 -16.72
N LYS A 13 20.21 2.50 -16.66
CA LYS A 13 20.19 1.44 -15.64
C LYS A 13 20.23 2.00 -14.21
N ASP A 14 20.95 3.10 -14.02
CA ASP A 14 21.10 3.75 -12.72
C ASP A 14 19.80 4.45 -12.31
N ASP A 15 19.13 5.13 -13.25
CA ASP A 15 17.82 5.75 -13.00
C ASP A 15 16.76 4.71 -12.64
N LYS A 16 16.74 3.58 -13.35
CA LYS A 16 15.84 2.46 -13.05
C LYS A 16 16.05 1.93 -11.64
N GLU A 17 17.31 1.77 -11.22
CA GLU A 17 17.63 1.27 -9.89
C GLU A 17 17.27 2.30 -8.80
N ALA A 18 17.55 3.58 -9.04
CA ALA A 18 17.16 4.66 -8.13
C ALA A 18 15.63 4.72 -7.98
N ASN A 19 14.88 4.62 -9.09
CA ASN A 19 13.42 4.62 -9.07
C ASN A 19 12.85 3.38 -8.35
N ARG A 20 13.43 2.20 -8.55
CA ARG A 20 13.07 0.99 -7.80
C ARG A 20 13.28 1.16 -6.30
N LYS A 21 14.43 1.69 -5.88
CA LYS A 21 14.73 1.92 -4.45
C LYS A 21 13.77 2.91 -3.83
N LYS A 22 13.50 4.03 -4.51
CA LYS A 22 12.51 5.02 -4.07
C LYS A 22 11.12 4.41 -3.94
N TYR A 23 10.70 3.63 -4.93
CA TYR A 23 9.42 2.93 -4.92
C TYR A 23 9.34 1.94 -3.76
N PHE A 24 10.38 1.12 -3.58
CA PHE A 24 10.46 0.16 -2.50
C PHE A 24 10.37 0.84 -1.14
N GLN A 25 11.11 1.92 -0.91
CA GLN A 25 11.07 2.65 0.36
C GLN A 25 9.71 3.32 0.61
N LYS A 26 9.05 3.81 -0.45
CA LYS A 26 7.68 4.34 -0.36
C LYS A 26 6.69 3.25 0.04
N MET A 27 6.78 2.07 -0.59
CA MET A 27 5.87 0.97 -0.33
C MET A 27 6.18 0.29 1.00
N PHE A 28 7.44 0.15 1.37
CA PHE A 28 7.86 -0.56 2.56
C PHE A 28 8.76 0.35 3.39
N PRO A 29 8.18 1.34 4.10
CA PRO A 29 8.97 2.27 4.91
C PRO A 29 9.80 1.57 5.99
N TYR A 30 9.38 0.38 6.43
CA TYR A 30 10.10 -0.45 7.40
C TYR A 30 10.99 -1.52 6.74
N GLY A 31 11.19 -1.45 5.43
CA GLY A 31 12.14 -2.28 4.69
C GLY A 31 11.67 -3.71 4.41
N GLU A 32 12.64 -4.60 4.16
CA GLU A 32 12.39 -5.96 3.66
C GLU A 32 11.62 -6.84 4.66
N GLU A 33 11.75 -6.58 5.96
CA GLU A 33 11.01 -7.32 7.00
C GLU A 33 9.51 -7.10 6.88
N GLN A 34 9.07 -5.86 6.60
CA GLN A 34 7.66 -5.55 6.35
C GLN A 34 7.17 -6.24 5.09
N LYS A 35 7.92 -6.13 3.99
CA LYS A 35 7.59 -6.84 2.75
C LYS A 35 7.43 -8.34 2.99
N THR A 36 8.38 -8.96 3.69
CA THR A 36 8.34 -10.40 4.02
C THR A 36 7.12 -10.76 4.87
N ALA A 37 6.76 -9.92 5.84
CA ALA A 37 5.56 -10.12 6.65
C ALA A 37 4.28 -10.04 5.81
N ASP A 38 4.17 -9.05 4.92
CA ASP A 38 3.03 -8.87 4.03
C ASP A 38 2.91 -10.05 3.04
N GLU A 39 4.04 -10.49 2.46
CA GLU A 39 4.09 -11.67 1.59
C GLU A 39 3.60 -12.93 2.33
N LYS A 40 3.99 -13.11 3.59
CA LYS A 40 3.54 -14.23 4.42
C LYS A 40 2.04 -14.16 4.70
N MET A 41 1.46 -12.98 4.94
CA MET A 41 0.01 -12.82 5.11
C MET A 41 -0.74 -13.18 3.83
N LEU A 42 -0.26 -12.70 2.68
CA LEU A 42 -0.83 -13.02 1.36
C LEU A 42 -0.78 -14.53 1.07
N MET A 43 0.32 -15.20 1.42
CA MET A 43 0.42 -16.66 1.30
C MET A 43 -0.54 -17.39 2.25
N THR A 44 -0.73 -16.89 3.47
CA THR A 44 -1.54 -17.56 4.49
C THR A 44 -3.04 -17.49 4.20
N TYR A 45 -3.53 -16.34 3.72
CA TYR A 45 -4.97 -16.07 3.64
C TYR A 45 -5.58 -16.19 2.25
N MET A 46 -4.75 -16.16 1.20
CA MET A 46 -5.20 -16.28 -0.18
C MET A 46 -4.98 -17.68 -0.75
N THR A 47 -5.75 -18.01 -1.78
CA THR A 47 -5.60 -19.26 -2.54
C THR A 47 -4.21 -19.45 -3.17
N ASP A 48 -3.73 -20.69 -3.23
CA ASP A 48 -2.43 -21.04 -3.83
C ASP A 48 -2.43 -21.04 -5.37
N ARG A 49 -3.60 -21.02 -6.01
CA ARG A 49 -3.70 -20.99 -7.49
C ARG A 49 -3.18 -19.68 -8.11
N ILE A 50 -3.08 -18.62 -7.32
CA ILE A 50 -2.60 -17.31 -7.77
C ILE A 50 -1.09 -17.22 -7.46
N PRO A 51 -0.22 -16.96 -8.45
CA PRO A 51 1.20 -16.78 -8.21
C PRO A 51 1.49 -15.65 -7.23
N MET A 52 2.52 -15.83 -6.39
CA MET A 52 2.88 -14.83 -5.38
C MET A 52 3.24 -13.47 -5.99
N THR A 53 3.83 -13.45 -7.17
CA THR A 53 4.12 -12.22 -7.93
C THR A 53 2.85 -11.46 -8.28
N GLU A 54 1.76 -12.15 -8.63
CA GLU A 54 0.46 -11.54 -8.93
C GLU A 54 -0.22 -11.06 -7.65
N LYS A 55 -0.15 -11.84 -6.56
CA LYS A 55 -0.62 -11.43 -5.21
C LYS A 55 0.02 -10.12 -4.78
N LEU A 56 1.36 -10.06 -4.84
CA LEU A 56 2.14 -8.89 -4.44
C LEU A 56 1.84 -7.69 -5.35
N TYR A 57 1.73 -7.90 -6.65
CA TYR A 57 1.38 -6.84 -7.59
C TYR A 57 0.03 -6.21 -7.27
N GLN A 58 -1.02 -7.02 -7.07
CA GLN A 58 -2.34 -6.49 -6.73
C GLN A 58 -2.36 -5.79 -5.37
N PHE A 59 -1.61 -6.31 -4.39
CA PHE A 59 -1.42 -5.66 -3.10
C PHE A 59 -0.81 -4.26 -3.23
N LEU A 60 0.27 -4.13 -4.03
CA LEU A 60 0.93 -2.85 -4.25
C LEU A 60 0.01 -1.83 -4.93
N LEU A 61 -0.81 -2.25 -5.90
CA LEU A 61 -1.79 -1.36 -6.55
C LEU A 61 -2.82 -0.81 -5.56
N VAL A 62 -3.37 -1.68 -4.70
CA VAL A 62 -4.36 -1.24 -3.69
C VAL A 62 -3.70 -0.31 -2.68
N LYS A 63 -2.49 -0.65 -2.24
CA LYS A 63 -1.72 0.18 -1.31
C LYS A 63 -1.39 1.55 -1.91
N GLU A 64 -1.06 1.63 -3.19
CA GLU A 64 -0.86 2.89 -3.91
C GLU A 64 -2.09 3.79 -3.89
N ILE A 65 -3.27 3.22 -4.13
CA ILE A 65 -4.54 3.96 -4.09
C ILE A 65 -4.76 4.52 -2.68
N LEU A 66 -4.55 3.70 -1.65
CA LEU A 66 -4.77 4.06 -0.25
C LEU A 66 -3.81 5.15 0.26
N MET A 67 -2.54 5.10 -0.17
CA MET A 67 -1.49 6.04 0.22
C MET A 67 -1.42 7.31 -0.65
N ALA A 68 -2.37 7.52 -1.58
CA ALA A 68 -2.36 8.71 -2.41
C ALA A 68 -2.81 9.95 -1.60
N ASP A 69 -1.86 10.76 -1.12
CA ASP A 69 -2.14 11.94 -0.29
C ASP A 69 -2.94 13.04 -1.00
N ALA A 70 -2.75 13.18 -2.32
CA ALA A 70 -3.38 14.23 -3.13
C ALA A 70 -4.79 13.87 -3.66
N VAL A 71 -5.38 12.79 -3.17
CA VAL A 71 -6.63 12.21 -3.68
C VAL A 71 -7.66 12.17 -2.55
N SER A 72 -8.89 12.63 -2.79
CA SER A 72 -9.95 12.58 -1.78
C SER A 72 -10.36 11.13 -1.47
N ASP A 73 -10.98 10.91 -0.31
CA ASP A 73 -11.40 9.58 0.10
C ASP A 73 -12.50 9.02 -0.81
N GLU A 74 -13.34 9.87 -1.40
CA GLU A 74 -14.32 9.47 -2.43
C GLU A 74 -13.61 8.94 -3.68
N GLU A 75 -12.61 9.67 -4.19
CA GLU A 75 -11.88 9.24 -5.38
C GLU A 75 -11.05 7.97 -5.10
N LYS A 76 -10.50 7.80 -3.89
CA LYS A 76 -9.88 6.53 -3.48
C LYS A 76 -10.89 5.39 -3.51
N THR A 77 -12.10 5.61 -2.99
CA THR A 77 -13.18 4.63 -2.98
C THR A 77 -13.57 4.22 -4.40
N GLU A 78 -13.68 5.18 -5.32
CA GLU A 78 -13.96 4.91 -6.74
C GLU A 78 -12.83 4.11 -7.41
N LYS A 79 -11.56 4.46 -7.16
CA LYS A 79 -10.41 3.70 -7.67
C LYS A 79 -10.36 2.28 -7.13
N LEU A 80 -10.65 2.08 -5.84
CA LEU A 80 -10.74 0.75 -5.23
C LEU A 80 -11.89 -0.05 -5.83
N ALA A 81 -13.06 0.57 -6.05
CA ALA A 81 -14.19 -0.07 -6.70
C ALA A 81 -13.87 -0.47 -8.15
N SER A 82 -13.14 0.38 -8.89
CA SER A 82 -12.67 0.09 -10.24
C SER A 82 -11.68 -1.09 -10.26
N TRP A 83 -10.71 -1.10 -9.35
CA TRP A 83 -9.79 -2.23 -9.15
C TRP A 83 -10.55 -3.52 -8.83
N TYR A 84 -11.47 -3.48 -7.87
CA TYR A 84 -12.24 -4.63 -7.38
C TYR A 84 -13.08 -5.28 -8.48
N ASN A 85 -13.65 -4.45 -9.36
CA ASN A 85 -14.49 -4.88 -10.48
C ASN A 85 -13.71 -5.05 -11.80
N SER A 86 -12.38 -4.94 -11.77
CA SER A 86 -11.55 -5.01 -12.96
C SER A 86 -11.64 -6.39 -13.63
N LYS A 87 -11.48 -6.39 -14.96
CA LYS A 87 -11.50 -7.65 -15.75
C LYS A 87 -10.37 -8.60 -15.33
N LEU A 88 -9.25 -8.07 -14.84
CA LEU A 88 -8.09 -8.84 -14.38
C LEU A 88 -8.41 -9.70 -13.16
N LEU A 89 -9.27 -9.21 -12.26
CA LEU A 89 -9.63 -9.92 -11.04
C LEU A 89 -10.81 -10.89 -11.22
N LYS A 90 -11.39 -11.03 -12.42
CA LYS A 90 -12.55 -11.92 -12.64
C LYS A 90 -12.33 -13.37 -12.20
N GLN A 91 -11.10 -13.87 -12.33
CA GLN A 91 -10.72 -15.22 -11.91
C GLN A 91 -10.47 -15.34 -10.40
N TRP A 92 -10.32 -14.22 -9.70
CA TRP A 92 -10.07 -14.14 -8.26
C TRP A 92 -11.38 -14.28 -7.50
N SER A 93 -11.33 -15.04 -6.39
CA SER A 93 -12.51 -15.15 -5.52
C SER A 93 -12.75 -13.82 -4.81
N GLU A 94 -13.98 -13.60 -4.39
CA GLU A 94 -14.35 -12.45 -3.59
C GLU A 94 -13.50 -12.33 -2.31
N LYS A 95 -13.30 -13.46 -1.63
CA LYS A 95 -12.40 -13.59 -0.47
C LYS A 95 -10.99 -13.08 -0.79
N ASP A 96 -10.39 -13.53 -1.89
CA ASP A 96 -9.01 -13.15 -2.24
C ASP A 96 -8.88 -11.62 -2.46
N ARG A 97 -9.90 -11.00 -3.08
CA ARG A 97 -9.92 -9.54 -3.28
C ARG A 97 -10.05 -8.79 -1.95
N TYR A 98 -10.92 -9.25 -1.06
CA TYR A 98 -11.06 -8.66 0.27
C TYR A 98 -9.81 -8.80 1.13
N VAL A 99 -9.11 -9.95 1.04
CA VAL A 99 -7.84 -10.15 1.76
C VAL A 99 -6.80 -9.11 1.34
N ILE A 100 -6.67 -8.83 0.05
CA ILE A 100 -5.76 -7.78 -0.44
C ILE A 100 -6.10 -6.42 0.17
N MET A 101 -7.38 -6.02 0.12
CA MET A 101 -7.83 -4.74 0.70
C MET A 101 -7.57 -4.66 2.19
N ALA A 102 -7.89 -5.72 2.93
CA ALA A 102 -7.71 -5.77 4.38
C ALA A 102 -6.23 -5.64 4.77
N ILE A 103 -5.33 -6.38 4.12
CA ILE A 103 -3.89 -6.31 4.40
C ILE A 103 -3.36 -4.90 4.06
N ALA A 104 -3.77 -4.31 2.93
CA ALA A 104 -3.33 -2.98 2.54
C ALA A 104 -3.82 -1.88 3.50
N GLU A 105 -5.06 -1.97 3.98
CA GLU A 105 -5.60 -1.03 4.97
C GLU A 105 -4.91 -1.17 6.33
N MET A 106 -4.65 -2.41 6.78
CA MET A 106 -3.88 -2.66 8.00
C MET A 106 -2.47 -2.08 7.89
N ASP A 107 -1.83 -2.24 6.74
CA ASP A 107 -0.46 -1.80 6.54
C ASP A 107 -0.35 -0.27 6.41
N LYS A 108 -1.32 0.40 5.78
CA LYS A 108 -1.44 1.87 5.80
C LYS A 108 -1.48 2.41 7.23
N ASN A 109 -2.19 1.72 8.12
CA ASN A 109 -2.36 2.12 9.52
C ASN A 109 -1.24 1.57 10.43
N ARG A 110 -0.18 0.99 9.87
CA ARG A 110 0.93 0.40 10.64
C ARG A 110 1.77 1.50 11.28
N LYS A 111 1.65 1.62 12.60
CA LYS A 111 2.46 2.52 13.41
C LYS A 111 3.72 1.84 13.93
N THR A 112 4.80 2.61 14.01
CA THR A 112 6.00 2.28 14.77
C THR A 112 5.75 2.33 16.27
N SER A 113 6.59 1.64 17.04
CA SER A 113 6.59 1.81 18.50
C SER A 113 6.82 3.27 18.89
N SER A 114 7.66 4.02 18.18
CA SER A 114 7.89 5.45 18.42
C SER A 114 6.63 6.29 18.24
N GLU A 115 5.89 6.11 17.14
CA GLU A 115 4.63 6.83 16.91
C GLU A 115 3.59 6.48 17.97
N ILE A 116 3.56 5.22 18.43
CA ILE A 116 2.67 4.79 19.51
C ILE A 116 3.05 5.47 20.84
N PHE A 117 4.34 5.60 21.15
CA PHE A 117 4.80 6.27 22.37
C PHE A 117 4.54 7.78 22.32
N GLU A 118 4.76 8.43 21.17
CA GLU A 118 4.46 9.85 20.99
C GLU A 118 2.97 10.15 21.17
N GLU A 119 2.09 9.33 20.59
CA GLU A 119 0.63 9.47 20.78
C GLU A 119 0.21 9.25 22.23
N ALA A 120 0.82 8.29 22.93
CA ALA A 120 0.54 8.03 24.34
C ALA A 120 0.96 9.22 25.22
N ASP A 121 2.11 9.83 24.94
CA ASP A 121 2.59 11.01 25.67
C ASP A 121 1.70 12.24 25.43
N VAL A 122 1.25 12.46 24.19
CA VAL A 122 0.29 13.52 23.85
C VAL A 122 -1.05 13.29 24.55
N SER A 123 -1.57 12.07 24.53
CA SER A 123 -2.81 11.72 25.22
C SER A 123 -2.72 11.94 26.74
N ALA A 124 -1.60 11.53 27.36
CA ALA A 124 -1.35 11.75 28.78
C ALA A 124 -1.20 13.24 29.15
N ALA A 125 -0.67 14.07 28.24
CA ALA A 125 -0.59 15.51 28.43
C ALA A 125 -1.97 16.17 28.34
N GLU A 126 -2.78 15.83 27.33
CA GLU A 126 -4.14 16.34 27.16
C GLU A 126 -5.05 16.02 28.34
N GLU A 127 -4.92 14.82 28.91
CA GLU A 127 -5.69 14.40 30.09
C GLU A 127 -5.29 15.20 31.35
N LYS A 128 -4.01 15.57 31.49
CA LYS A 128 -3.56 16.47 32.56
C LYS A 128 -4.13 17.88 32.39
N PHE A 129 -4.23 18.41 31.16
CA PHE A 129 -4.79 19.74 30.90
C PHE A 129 -6.32 19.81 31.12
N LYS A 130 -7.07 18.73 30.85
CA LYS A 130 -8.52 18.66 31.13
C LYS A 130 -8.87 18.60 32.61
N ASN A 131 -7.91 18.20 33.45
CA ASN A 131 -8.07 18.08 34.91
C ASN A 131 -7.54 19.30 35.69
N ILE A 132 -7.24 20.41 34.99
CA ILE A 132 -6.95 21.69 35.62
C ILE A 132 -8.28 22.44 35.78
N PRO A 133 -8.73 22.74 37.02
CA PRO A 133 -10.02 23.40 37.27
C PRO A 133 -10.07 24.85 36.80
#